data_AF-A0A0C2W2U7-F1
#
_entry.id   AF-A0A0C2W2U7-F1
#
_cell.length_a   1.000
_cell.length_b   1.000
_cell.length_c   1.000
_cell.angle_alpha   90.00
_cell.angle_beta   90.00
_cell.angle_gamma   90.00
#
_symmetry.space_group_name_H-M   'P 1'
#
loop_
_entity.id
_entity.type
_entity.pdbx_description
1 polymer ?
#
loop_
_entity_poly.entity_id
_entity_poly.type
_entity_poly.pdbx_seq_one_letter_code
_entity_poly.pdbx_strand_id
1 'polypeptide(L)' 'RLPRSFKVKNVDGSPNTAGCITHGIWVAYEFAGKKFKDMFHITDLGDQKIILGMPWLESHNP' A
#
# COMPACT_ATOMS: atom_id res chain seq x y z
N ARG A 1 6.98 -10.49 -7.02
CA ARG A 1 6.72 -11.29 -5.79
C ARG A 1 7.70 -10.84 -4.72
N LEU A 2 7.29 -10.75 -3.46
CA LEU A 2 8.15 -10.27 -2.37
C LEU A 2 9.06 -11.40 -1.86
N PRO A 3 10.28 -11.09 -1.39
CA PRO A 3 11.18 -12.09 -0.78
C PRO A 3 10.60 -12.74 0.47
N ARG A 4 9.78 -11.99 1.22
CA ARG A 4 9.10 -12.47 2.42
C ARG A 4 7.66 -11.97 2.43
N SER A 5 6.71 -12.88 2.63
CA SER A 5 5.31 -12.51 2.87
C SER A 5 5.11 -12.07 4.32
N PHE A 6 4.17 -11.16 4.53
CA PHE A 6 3.84 -10.67 5.87
C PHE A 6 2.33 -10.44 6.02
N LYS A 7 1.84 -10.56 7.26
CA LYS A 7 0.44 -10.30 7.60
C LYS A 7 0.23 -8.79 7.77
N VAL A 8 -0.95 -8.33 7.37
CA VAL A 8 -1.39 -6.96 7.60
C VAL A 8 -2.74 -6.93 8.31
N LYS A 9 -2.98 -5.82 8.98
CA LYS A 9 -4.28 -5.49 9.57
C LYS A 9 -4.93 -4.38 8.77
N ASN A 10 -6.25 -4.36 8.76
CA ASN A 10 -7.04 -3.26 8.24
C ASN A 10 -6.92 -2.05 9.18
N VAL A 11 -7.46 -0.90 8.73
CA VAL A 11 -7.42 0.36 9.49
C VAL A 11 -8.11 0.24 10.85
N ASP A 12 -9.16 -0.59 10.95
CA ASP A 12 -9.88 -0.88 12.20
C ASP A 12 -9.16 -1.89 13.13
N GLY A 13 -7.99 -2.40 12.72
CA GLY A 13 -7.20 -3.37 13.48
C GLY A 13 -7.57 -4.84 13.28
N SER A 14 -8.62 -5.15 12.51
CA SER A 14 -8.97 -6.52 12.13
C SER A 14 -7.91 -7.13 11.19
N PRO A 15 -7.71 -8.46 11.19
CA PRO A 15 -6.86 -9.11 10.20
C PRO A 15 -7.41 -8.88 8.78
N ASN A 16 -6.53 -8.62 7.81
CA ASN A 16 -6.95 -8.52 6.42
C ASN A 16 -7.44 -9.90 5.91
N THR A 17 -8.60 -9.93 5.27
CA THR A 17 -9.28 -11.14 4.80
C THR A 17 -8.55 -11.84 3.66
N ALA A 18 -7.76 -11.11 2.86
CA ALA A 18 -6.90 -11.69 1.82
C ALA A 18 -5.63 -12.36 2.40
N GLY A 19 -5.40 -12.25 3.70
CA GLY A 19 -4.31 -12.92 4.40
C GLY A 19 -2.97 -12.20 4.27
N CYS A 20 -1.93 -12.92 3.84
CA CYS A 20 -0.58 -12.38 3.75
C CYS A 20 -0.34 -11.64 2.43
N ILE A 21 0.32 -10.49 2.51
CA ILE A 21 0.85 -9.80 1.33
C ILE A 21 2.02 -10.62 0.78
N THR A 22 1.96 -10.92 -0.51
CA THR A 22 2.98 -11.72 -1.22
C THR A 22 3.56 -11.01 -2.44
N HIS A 23 2.94 -9.91 -2.87
CA HIS A 23 3.31 -9.17 -4.07
C HIS A 23 3.46 -7.70 -3.74
N GLY A 24 4.52 -7.12 -4.31
CA GLY A 24 4.70 -5.69 -4.42
C GLY A 24 5.04 -5.35 -5.87
N ILE A 25 4.57 -4.20 -6.32
CA ILE A 25 4.79 -3.69 -7.67
C ILE A 25 5.20 -2.22 -7.62
N TRP A 26 6.05 -1.79 -8.55
CA TRP A 26 6.33 -0.37 -8.73
C TRP A 26 5.19 0.27 -9.52
N VAL A 27 4.61 1.33 -8.98
CA VAL A 27 3.49 2.06 -9.58
C VAL A 27 3.94 3.49 -9.82
N ALA A 28 3.76 3.98 -11.05
CA ALA A 28 3.85 5.40 -11.37
C ALA A 28 2.45 6.01 -11.29
N TYR A 29 2.31 7.14 -10.58
CA TYR A 29 1.02 7.80 -10.36
C TYR A 29 1.21 9.30 -10.17
N GLU A 30 0.10 10.04 -10.24
CA GLU A 30 0.06 11.47 -10.00
C GLU A 30 -0.83 11.76 -8.80
N PHE A 31 -0.34 12.62 -7.90
CA PHE A 31 -1.09 13.08 -6.73
C PHE A 31 -0.78 14.56 -6.51
N ALA A 32 -1.83 15.38 -6.36
CA ALA A 32 -1.71 16.84 -6.20
C ALA A 32 -0.80 17.52 -7.25
N GLY A 33 -0.86 17.09 -8.52
CA GLY A 33 -0.06 17.63 -9.62
C GLY A 33 1.43 17.23 -9.60
N LYS A 34 1.85 16.37 -8.66
CA LYS A 34 3.20 15.81 -8.58
C LYS A 34 3.19 14.36 -9.05
N LYS A 35 4.24 13.96 -9.78
CA LYS A 35 4.43 12.58 -10.24
C LYS A 35 5.29 11.81 -9.25
N PHE A 36 4.87 10.59 -8.93
CA PHE A 36 5.54 9.71 -7.99
C PHE A 36 5.80 8.35 -8.65
N LYS A 37 6.78 7.62 -8.10
CA LYS A 37 7.03 6.22 -8.45
C LYS A 37 7.47 5.47 -7.21
N ASP A 38 6.53 4.72 -6.63
CA ASP A 38 6.73 4.00 -5.37
C ASP A 38 6.38 2.52 -5.51
N MET A 39 6.86 1.71 -4.58
CA MET A 39 6.47 0.31 -4.46
C MET A 39 5.18 0.19 -3.64
N PHE A 40 4.13 -0.36 -4.25
CA PHE A 40 2.87 -0.67 -3.59
C PHE A 40 2.79 -2.15 -3.28
N HIS A 41 2.19 -2.45 -2.12
CA HIS A 41 1.88 -3.81 -1.69
C HIS A 41 0.45 -4.18 -2.14
N ILE A 42 0.27 -5.38 -2.68
CA ILE A 42 -1.03 -5.83 -3.21
C ILE A 42 -1.77 -6.64 -2.15
N THR A 43 -2.98 -6.18 -1.80
CA THR A 43 -3.93 -6.87 -0.91
C THR A 43 -5.35 -6.40 -1.21
N ASP A 44 -6.35 -7.11 -0.67
CA ASP A 44 -7.73 -6.64 -0.67
C ASP A 44 -7.88 -5.45 0.29
N LEU A 45 -8.50 -4.37 -0.20
CA LEU A 45 -8.71 -3.11 0.53
C LEU A 45 -10.21 -2.78 0.72
N GLY A 46 -11.11 -3.71 0.38
CA GLY A 46 -12.55 -3.46 0.34
C GLY A 46 -12.88 -2.37 -0.68
N ASP A 47 -13.56 -1.32 -0.23
CA ASP A 47 -14.03 -0.23 -1.11
C ASP A 47 -12.91 0.75 -1.53
N GLN A 48 -11.73 0.67 -0.90
CA GLN A 48 -10.61 1.55 -1.22
C GLN A 48 -9.78 1.00 -2.38
N LYS A 49 -9.33 1.87 -3.28
CA LYS A 49 -8.46 1.47 -4.40
C LYS A 49 -6.98 1.48 -4.03
N ILE A 50 -6.57 2.48 -3.25
CA ILE A 50 -5.18 2.72 -2.86
C ILE A 50 -5.20 3.33 -1.45
N ILE A 51 -4.29 2.87 -0.59
CA ILE A 51 -3.99 3.50 0.70
C ILE A 51 -2.55 4.00 0.67
N LEU A 52 -2.35 5.29 0.88
CA LEU A 52 -1.05 5.89 1.14
C LEU A 52 -0.86 5.94 2.66
N GLY A 53 -0.03 5.03 3.19
CA GLY A 53 0.23 4.93 4.62
C GLY A 53 1.19 6.00 5.14
N MET A 54 1.42 5.98 6.46
CA MET A 54 2.35 6.88 7.15
C MET A 54 3.75 6.96 6.53
N PRO A 55 4.42 5.86 6.12
CA PRO A 55 5.74 5.95 5.50
C PRO A 55 5.76 6.81 4.22
N TRP A 56 4.66 6.78 3.47
CA TRP A 56 4.54 7.64 2.28
C TRP A 56 4.39 9.10 2.67
N LEU A 57 3.53 9.40 3.64
CA LEU A 57 3.34 10.75 4.16
C LEU A 57 4.64 11.32 4.74
N GLU A 58 5.38 10.57 5.54
CA GLU A 58 6.66 11.03 6.10
C GLU A 58 7.70 11.34 5.01
N SER A 59 7.69 10.61 3.89
CA SER A 59 8.65 10.77 2.80
C SER A 59 8.25 11.83 1.76
N HIS A 60 6.96 12.08 1.56
CA HIS A 60 6.45 12.82 0.39
C HIS A 60 5.43 13.91 0.73
N ASN A 61 4.94 13.98 1.98
CA ASN A 61 4.05 15.04 2.39
C ASN A 61 4.80 16.38 2.28
N PRO A 62 4.28 17.35 1.49
CA PRO A 62 4.88 18.67 1.38
C PRO A 62 4.98 19.42 2.71
#